data_AF-A0A443VMM1-F1
#
_entry.id   AF-A0A443VMM1-F1
#
_cell.length_a   1.000
_cell.length_b   1.000
_cell.length_c   1.000
_cell.angle_alpha   90.00
_cell.angle_beta   90.00
_cell.angle_gamma   90.00
#
_symmetry.space_group_name_H-M   'P 1'
#
loop_
_entity.id
_entity.type
_entity.pdbx_description
1 polymer ?
#
loop_
_entity_poly.entity_id
_entity_poly.type
_entity_poly.pdbx_seq_one_letter_code
_entity_poly.pdbx_strand_id
1 'polypeptide(L)'
;MIVMFVLLAVVWWQTDQLSEARTRNKLLIETATGYDHVIQEVKATAIQTHKLLAEVKVREQQRNAEGERRREAMQAAINGDTCAVTPVPDAVSRSLQKRTARVGHSADP
;
A
#
# COMPACT_ATOMS: atom_id res chain seq x y z
N MET A 1 14.70 39.49 -59.69
CA MET A 1 14.38 38.04 -59.72
C MET A 1 15.10 37.28 -58.62
N ILE A 2 16.44 37.28 -58.56
CA ILE A 2 17.21 36.52 -57.56
C ILE A 2 16.82 36.85 -56.10
N VAL A 3 16.72 38.14 -55.75
CA VAL A 3 16.34 38.57 -54.39
C VAL A 3 14.94 38.08 -53.98
N MET A 4 14.01 38.03 -54.93
CA MET A 4 12.65 37.55 -54.68
C MET A 4 12.63 36.05 -54.37
N PHE A 5 13.44 35.25 -55.07
CA PHE A 5 13.57 33.81 -54.80
C PHE A 5 14.20 33.54 -53.43
N VAL A 6 15.19 34.34 -53.01
CA VAL A 6 15.80 34.22 -51.69
C VAL A 6 14.78 34.50 -50.58
N LEU A 7 13.94 35.54 -50.74
CA LEU A 7 12.89 35.85 -49.78
C LEU A 7 11.83 34.74 -49.68
N LEU A 8 11.44 34.15 -50.81
CA LEU A 8 10.48 33.04 -50.81
C LEU A 8 11.03 31.80 -50.10
N ALA A 9 12.31 31.48 -50.28
CA ALA A 9 12.95 30.34 -49.63
C ALA A 9 13.00 30.51 -48.10
N VAL A 10 13.30 31.72 -47.62
CA VAL A 10 13.31 32.03 -46.18
C VAL A 10 11.91 31.93 -45.57
N VAL A 11 10.89 32.46 -46.27
CA VAL A 11 9.49 32.36 -45.82
C VAL A 11 9.01 30.91 -45.79
N TRP A 12 9.37 30.11 -46.80
CA TRP A 12 9.06 28.68 -46.83
C TRP A 12 9.69 27.93 -45.67
N TRP A 13 10.99 28.14 -45.43
CA TRP A 13 11.70 27.54 -44.30
C TRP A 13 11.07 27.91 -42.95
N GLN A 14 10.68 29.18 -42.79
CA GLN A 14 10.04 29.65 -41.57
C GLN A 14 8.65 29.03 -41.38
N THR A 15 7.88 28.87 -42.45
CA THR A 15 6.55 28.27 -42.41
C THR A 15 6.61 26.77 -42.10
N ASP A 16 7.58 26.08 -42.69
CA ASP A 16 7.83 24.66 -42.48
C ASP A 16 8.22 24.37 -41.03
N GLN A 17 9.19 25.13 -40.48
CA GLN A 17 9.59 25.05 -39.07
C GLN A 17 8.44 25.34 -38.11
N LEU A 18 7.59 26.32 -38.44
CA LEU A 18 6.42 26.67 -37.63
C LEU A 18 5.35 25.55 -37.66
N SER A 19 5.25 24.83 -38.77
CA SER A 19 4.31 23.72 -38.93
C SER A 19 4.75 22.49 -38.13
N GLU A 20 6.04 22.18 -38.10
CA GLU A 20 6.60 21.07 -37.33
C GLU A 20 6.45 21.33 -35.82
N ALA A 21 6.73 22.56 -35.38
CA ALA A 21 6.56 22.98 -33.99
C ALA A 21 5.10 22.91 -33.52
N ARG A 22 4.13 23.26 -34.37
CA ARG A 22 2.69 23.10 -34.05
C ARG A 22 2.29 21.63 -33.94
N THR A 23 2.86 20.77 -34.78
CA THR A 23 2.52 19.35 -34.80
C THR A 23 3.05 18.65 -33.55
N ARG A 24 4.28 18.94 -33.14
CA ARG A 24 4.83 18.44 -31.87
C ARG A 24 4.02 18.91 -30.66
N ASN A 25 3.63 20.18 -30.62
CA ASN A 25 2.78 20.70 -29.54
C ASN A 25 1.40 20.04 -29.50
N LYS A 26 0.78 19.74 -30.66
CA LYS A 26 -0.49 18.99 -30.69
C LYS A 26 -0.35 17.60 -30.09
N LEU A 27 0.72 16.87 -30.42
CA LEU A 27 0.99 15.55 -29.85
C LEU A 27 1.27 15.61 -28.34
N LEU A 28 2.01 16.62 -27.87
CA LEU A 28 2.23 16.89 -26.44
C LEU A 28 0.93 17.23 -25.70
N ILE A 29 0.04 18.01 -26.32
CA ILE A 29 -1.26 18.37 -25.72
C ILE A 29 -2.18 17.15 -25.70
N GLU A 30 -2.25 16.38 -26.77
CA GLU A 30 -3.09 15.17 -26.87
C GLU A 30 -2.65 14.10 -25.86
N THR A 31 -1.34 13.88 -25.72
CA THR A 31 -0.78 13.01 -24.68
C THR A 31 -1.04 13.54 -23.28
N ALA A 32 -0.84 14.84 -23.02
CA ALA A 32 -1.13 15.45 -21.72
C ALA A 32 -2.62 15.34 -21.34
N THR A 33 -3.54 15.53 -22.29
CA THR A 33 -4.98 15.34 -22.07
C THR A 33 -5.35 13.89 -21.82
N GLY A 34 -4.66 12.95 -22.47
CA GLY A 34 -4.83 11.52 -22.21
C GLY A 34 -4.41 11.12 -20.79
N TYR A 35 -3.33 11.70 -20.27
CA TYR A 35 -2.89 11.48 -18.89
C TYR A 35 -3.79 12.17 -17.85
N ASP A 36 -4.36 13.34 -18.15
CA ASP A 36 -5.25 14.04 -17.21
C ASP A 36 -6.52 13.23 -16.90
N HIS A 37 -7.09 12.56 -17.91
CA HIS A 37 -8.25 11.68 -17.72
C HIS A 37 -7.93 10.50 -16.80
N VAL A 38 -6.78 9.83 -17.02
CA VAL A 38 -6.32 8.72 -16.16
C VAL A 38 -6.00 9.21 -14.74
N ILE A 39 -5.40 10.39 -14.60
CA ILE A 39 -5.10 10.98 -13.29
C ILE A 39 -6.39 11.33 -12.53
N GLN A 40 -7.43 11.82 -13.21
CA GLN A 40 -8.72 12.09 -12.57
C GLN A 40 -9.42 10.80 -12.12
N GLU A 41 -9.39 9.74 -12.93
CA GLU A 41 -9.95 8.44 -12.54
C GLU A 41 -9.21 7.85 -11.34
N VAL A 42 -7.87 7.84 -11.36
CA VAL A 42 -7.05 7.36 -10.24
C VAL A 42 -7.27 8.19 -8.98
N LYS A 43 -7.44 9.52 -9.12
CA LYS A 43 -7.72 10.40 -7.98
C LYS A 43 -9.10 10.14 -7.38
N ALA A 44 -10.12 9.87 -8.21
CA ALA A 44 -11.44 9.47 -7.73
C ALA A 44 -11.40 8.12 -6.99
N THR A 45 -10.65 7.15 -7.52
CA THR A 45 -10.43 5.85 -6.84
C THR A 45 -9.63 6.02 -5.55
N ALA A 46 -8.61 6.88 -5.51
CA ALA A 46 -7.82 7.15 -4.31
C ALA A 46 -8.65 7.81 -3.20
N ILE A 47 -9.55 8.74 -3.54
CA ILE A 47 -10.44 9.36 -2.55
C ILE A 47 -11.38 8.31 -1.91
N GLN A 48 -11.84 7.33 -2.69
CA GLN A 48 -12.64 6.22 -2.17
C GLN A 48 -11.82 5.28 -1.28
N THR A 49 -10.55 5.02 -1.60
CA THR A 49 -9.69 4.18 -0.74
C THR A 49 -9.33 4.88 0.57
N HIS A 50 -9.13 6.20 0.59
CA HIS A 50 -8.85 6.94 1.83
C HIS A 50 -10.01 6.84 2.86
N LYS A 51 -11.26 6.85 2.39
CA LYS A 51 -12.43 6.65 3.27
C LYS A 51 -12.47 5.22 3.83
N LEU A 52 -12.20 4.22 2.98
CA LEU A 52 -12.15 2.82 3.41
C LEU A 52 -11.03 2.56 4.42
N LEU A 53 -9.84 3.14 4.18
CA LEU A 53 -8.67 3.03 5.07
C LEU A 53 -8.96 3.66 6.44
N ALA A 54 -9.67 4.78 6.48
CA ALA A 54 -10.08 5.39 7.74
C ALA A 54 -11.05 4.50 8.51
N GLU A 55 -12.05 3.91 7.85
CA GLU A 55 -12.99 2.98 8.49
C GLU A 55 -12.34 1.68 8.96
N VAL A 56 -11.41 1.11 8.17
CA VAL A 56 -10.65 -0.08 8.55
C VAL A 56 -9.78 0.20 9.78
N LYS A 57 -9.08 1.34 9.80
CA LYS A 57 -8.23 1.73 10.94
C LYS A 57 -9.05 1.88 12.23
N VAL A 58 -10.25 2.46 12.15
CA VAL A 58 -11.15 2.58 13.32
C VAL A 58 -11.62 1.21 13.80
N ARG A 59 -12.00 0.31 12.88
CA ARG A 59 -12.40 -1.06 13.24
C ARG A 59 -11.27 -1.88 13.85
N GLU A 60 -10.04 -1.72 13.36
CA GLU A 60 -8.86 -2.37 13.94
C GLU A 60 -8.57 -1.86 15.34
N GLN A 61 -8.63 -0.54 15.56
CA GLN A 61 -8.48 0.04 16.90
C GLN A 61 -9.54 -0.47 17.86
N GLN A 62 -10.80 -0.57 17.43
CA GLN A 62 -11.89 -1.12 18.23
C GLN A 62 -11.66 -2.59 18.59
N ARG A 63 -11.28 -3.42 17.61
CA ARG A 63 -10.94 -4.83 17.85
C ARG A 63 -9.75 -5.00 18.78
N ASN A 64 -8.74 -4.14 18.68
CA ASN A 64 -7.57 -4.20 19.55
C ASN A 64 -7.93 -3.84 21.00
N ALA A 65 -8.73 -2.78 21.19
CA ALA A 65 -9.21 -2.40 22.52
C ALA A 65 -10.10 -3.47 23.16
N GLU A 66 -10.98 -4.10 22.37
CA GLU A 66 -11.81 -5.22 22.84
C GLU A 66 -10.96 -6.46 23.14
N GLY A 67 -9.97 -6.76 22.29
CA GLY A 67 -9.00 -7.83 22.53
C GLY A 67 -8.22 -7.63 23.82
N GLU A 68 -7.79 -6.41 24.10
CA GLU A 68 -7.08 -6.08 25.34
C GLU A 68 -7.98 -6.25 26.56
N ARG A 69 -9.22 -5.74 26.53
CA ARG A 69 -10.18 -6.00 27.62
C ARG A 69 -10.42 -7.49 27.86
N ARG A 70 -10.46 -8.30 26.79
CA ARG A 70 -10.62 -9.76 26.93
C ARG A 70 -9.39 -10.40 27.56
N ARG A 71 -8.19 -9.94 27.24
CA ARG A 71 -6.94 -10.40 27.87
C ARG A 71 -6.89 -10.02 29.33
N GLU A 72 -7.23 -8.78 29.67
CA GLU A 72 -7.32 -8.30 31.05
C GLU A 72 -8.35 -9.10 31.86
N ALA A 73 -9.54 -9.35 31.30
CA ALA A 73 -10.57 -10.15 31.95
C ALA A 73 -10.10 -11.60 32.19
N MET A 74 -9.41 -12.20 31.21
CA MET A 74 -8.84 -13.54 31.34
C MET A 74 -7.73 -13.57 32.40
N GLN A 75 -6.83 -12.58 32.40
CA GLN A 75 -5.76 -12.47 33.39
C GLN A 75 -6.34 -12.28 34.80
N ALA A 76 -7.38 -11.45 34.95
CA ALA A 76 -8.07 -11.26 36.21
C ALA A 76 -8.70 -12.55 36.72
N ALA A 77 -9.32 -13.34 35.84
CA ALA A 77 -9.86 -14.65 36.18
C ALA A 77 -8.76 -15.65 36.60
N ILE A 78 -7.61 -15.64 35.91
CA ILE A 78 -6.46 -16.49 36.23
C ILE A 78 -5.88 -16.11 37.60
N ASN A 79 -5.72 -14.81 37.90
CA ASN A 79 -5.14 -14.34 39.15
C ASN A 79 -5.93 -14.77 40.40
N GLY A 80 -7.23 -15.08 40.26
CA GLY A 80 -8.07 -15.59 41.34
C GLY A 80 -7.93 -17.09 41.60
N ASP A 81 -7.28 -17.84 40.71
CA ASP A 81 -7.12 -19.29 40.81
C ASP A 81 -5.68 -19.65 41.25
N THR A 82 -5.55 -20.10 42.49
CA THR A 82 -4.27 -20.51 43.08
C THR A 82 -3.54 -21.57 42.26
N CYS A 83 -4.26 -22.48 41.60
CA CYS A 83 -3.69 -23.54 40.76
C CYS A 83 -3.18 -23.03 39.41
N ALA A 84 -3.77 -21.96 38.88
CA ALA A 84 -3.36 -21.35 37.62
C ALA A 84 -2.16 -20.40 37.80
N VAL A 85 -2.02 -19.79 38.98
CA VAL A 85 -0.95 -18.84 39.30
C VAL A 85 0.29 -19.54 39.88
N THR A 86 0.15 -20.77 40.39
CA THR A 86 1.31 -21.48 40.95
C THR A 86 2.34 -21.77 39.85
N PRO A 87 3.60 -21.32 40.00
CA PRO A 87 4.63 -21.62 39.03
C PRO A 87 4.85 -23.14 38.93
N VAL A 88 4.83 -23.66 37.70
CA VAL A 88 5.07 -25.08 37.45
C VAL A 88 6.52 -25.41 37.83
N PRO A 89 6.78 -26.45 38.64
CA PRO A 89 8.14 -26.82 39.03
C PRO A 89 9.04 -27.11 37.83
N ASP A 90 10.29 -26.62 37.88
CA ASP A 90 11.25 -26.71 36.78
C ASP A 90 11.49 -28.14 36.27
N ALA A 91 11.50 -29.12 37.17
CA ALA A 91 11.66 -30.53 36.79
C ALA A 91 10.53 -31.01 35.87
N VAL A 92 9.29 -30.59 36.17
CA VAL A 92 8.11 -30.91 35.36
C VAL A 92 8.18 -30.16 34.04
N SER A 93 8.49 -28.86 34.05
CA SER A 93 8.64 -28.04 32.83
C SER A 93 9.69 -28.63 31.88
N ARG A 94 10.89 -28.98 32.38
CA ARG A 94 11.93 -29.63 31.58
C ARG A 94 11.49 -31.00 31.05
N SER A 95 10.75 -31.78 31.84
CA SER A 95 10.21 -33.06 31.39
C SER A 95 9.20 -32.91 30.25
N LEU A 96 8.35 -31.88 30.31
CA LEU A 96 7.35 -31.55 29.28
C LEU A 96 8.03 -31.06 28.00
N GLN A 97 8.99 -30.15 28.09
CA GLN A 97 9.79 -29.69 26.95
C GLN A 97 10.52 -30.86 26.27
N LYS A 98 11.07 -31.80 27.04
CA LYS A 98 11.71 -33.00 26.48
C LYS A 98 10.72 -33.91 25.75
N ARG A 99 9.47 -34.02 26.22
CA ARG A 99 8.41 -34.77 25.54
C ARG A 99 7.94 -34.08 24.27
N THR A 100 7.71 -32.76 24.30
CA THR A 100 7.29 -32.01 23.10
C THR A 100 8.38 -32.02 22.03
N ALA A 101 9.65 -31.88 22.42
CA ALA A 101 10.77 -32.02 21.49
C ALA A 101 10.81 -33.40 20.82
N ARG A 102 10.52 -34.48 21.57
CA ARG A 102 10.45 -35.84 21.00
C ARG A 102 9.26 -36.03 20.06
N VAL A 103 8.10 -35.45 20.39
CA VAL A 103 6.90 -35.53 19.55
C VAL A 103 7.08 -34.73 18.26
N GLY A 104 7.70 -33.54 18.34
CA GLY A 104 8.06 -32.74 17.17
C GLY A 104 9.08 -33.44 16.28
N HIS A 105 10.06 -34.13 16.86
CA HIS A 105 11.06 -34.91 16.10
C HIS A 105 10.48 -36.18 15.45
N SER A 106 9.37 -36.72 15.96
CA SER A 106 8.63 -37.83 15.33
C SER A 106 7.58 -37.38 14.30
N ALA A 107 7.38 -36.06 14.14
CA ALA A 107 6.43 -35.47 13.22
C ALA A 107 7.12 -34.79 12.00
N ASP A 108 8.45 -34.84 11.91
CA ASP A 108 9.21 -34.49 10.71
C ASP A 108 9.30 -35.76 9.80
N PRO A 109 8.96 -35.68 8.51
CA PRO A 109 9.11 -36.78 7.55
C PRO A 109 10.57 -37.05 7.14
#